data_AF-A0A7C2N481-F1
#
_entry.id   AF-A0A7C2N481-F1
#
_cell.length_a   1.000
_cell.length_b   1.000
_cell.length_c   1.000
_cell.angle_alpha   90.00
_cell.angle_beta   90.00
_cell.angle_gamma   90.00
#
_symmetry.space_group_name_H-M   'P 1'
#
loop_
_entity.id
_entity.type
_entity.pdbx_description
1 polymer ?
#
loop_
_entity_poly.entity_id
_entity_poly.type
_entity_poly.pdbx_seq_one_letter_code
_entity_poly.pdbx_strand_id
1 'polypeptide(L)' 'IPRSIGGKSIRENVFCCCVDCNRRKGGRTPAEARMKLITRPKKPKWDPFSNIYIKAVRYKEWEPFLSFVDVSYWNVELEE' A
#
# COMPACT_ATOMS: atom_id res chain seq x y z
N ILE A 1 12.55 3.72 -3.20
CA ILE A 1 13.82 2.98 -3.39
C ILE A 1 13.51 1.63 -4.03
N PRO A 2 14.03 1.34 -5.23
CA PRO A 2 13.93 0.04 -5.90
C PRO A 2 14.55 -1.10 -5.08
N ARG A 3 14.03 -2.32 -5.22
CA ARG A 3 14.58 -3.49 -4.51
C ARG A 3 16.02 -3.83 -4.93
N SER A 4 16.38 -3.57 -6.19
CA SER A 4 17.73 -3.83 -6.72
C SER A 4 18.84 -3.07 -6.00
N ILE A 5 18.50 -1.98 -5.30
CA ILE A 5 19.43 -1.18 -4.50
C ILE A 5 19.08 -1.21 -2.99
N GLY A 6 18.45 -2.30 -2.53
CA GLY A 6 18.15 -2.52 -1.12
C GLY A 6 16.85 -1.88 -0.61
N GLY A 7 15.96 -1.42 -1.51
CA GLY A 7 14.66 -0.89 -1.13
C GLY A 7 13.73 -1.96 -0.54
N LYS A 8 13.11 -1.67 0.60
CA LYS A 8 12.18 -2.58 1.30
C LYS A 8 10.74 -2.41 0.81
N SER A 9 9.96 -3.49 0.79
CA SER A 9 8.52 -3.45 0.49
C SER A 9 7.70 -3.00 1.70
N ILE A 10 7.88 -1.75 2.13
CA ILE A 10 7.18 -1.14 3.27
C ILE A 10 6.26 0.00 2.81
N ARG A 11 5.25 0.36 3.61
CA ARG A 11 4.27 1.41 3.27
C ARG A 11 4.92 2.77 2.99
N GLU A 12 6.07 3.04 3.60
CA GLU A 12 6.88 4.24 3.42
C GLU A 12 7.67 4.24 2.09
N ASN A 13 7.61 3.15 1.31
CA ASN A 13 8.38 2.99 0.09
C ASN A 13 7.54 2.52 -1.11
N VAL A 14 6.35 1.97 -0.88
CA VAL A 14 5.44 1.44 -1.90
C VAL A 14 4.30 2.43 -2.17
N PHE A 15 3.97 2.62 -3.45
CA PHE A 15 2.97 3.59 -3.91
C PHE A 15 2.25 3.07 -5.14
N CYS A 16 1.00 3.52 -5.33
CA CYS A 16 0.27 3.29 -6.56
C CYS A 16 0.78 4.22 -7.68
N CYS A 17 0.92 3.69 -8.89
CA CYS A 17 1.21 4.47 -10.09
C CYS A 17 0.65 3.76 -11.34
N CYS A 18 0.54 4.49 -12.46
CA CYS A 18 0.20 3.87 -13.74
C CYS A 18 1.40 3.10 -14.33
N VAL A 19 1.11 2.27 -15.34
CA VAL A 19 2.12 1.45 -16.03
C VAL A 19 3.21 2.33 -16.66
N ASP A 20 2.85 3.44 -17.31
CA ASP A 20 3.81 4.34 -17.95
C ASP A 20 4.76 4.99 -16.94
N CYS A 21 4.22 5.44 -15.79
CA CYS A 21 5.02 5.98 -14.70
C CYS A 21 5.95 4.92 -14.12
N ASN A 22 5.46 3.69 -13.93
CA ASN A 22 6.26 2.60 -13.41
C ASN A 22 7.43 2.26 -14.36
N ARG A 23 7.15 2.15 -15.66
CA ARG A 23 8.14 1.93 -16.72
C ARG A 23 9.15 3.08 -16.79
N ARG A 24 8.69 4.33 -16.71
CA ARG A 24 9.56 5.51 -16.69
C ARG A 24 10.46 5.53 -15.45
N LYS A 25 9.94 5.19 -14.26
CA LYS A 25 10.76 5.11 -13.04
C LYS A 25 11.80 3.99 -13.17
N GLY A 26 11.38 2.80 -13.60
CA GLY A 26 12.21 1.62 -13.73
C GLY A 26 12.96 1.29 -12.44
N GLY A 27 14.21 0.85 -12.56
CA GLY A 27 15.12 0.55 -11.45
C GLY A 27 15.74 1.77 -10.74
N ARG A 28 15.20 2.98 -10.94
CA ARG A 28 15.72 4.23 -10.38
C ARG A 28 14.93 4.73 -9.17
N THR A 29 15.53 5.58 -8.35
CA THR A 29 14.80 6.36 -7.34
C THR A 29 13.93 7.44 -8.01
N PRO A 30 12.88 7.95 -7.34
CA PRO A 30 12.09 9.07 -7.88
C PRO A 30 12.97 10.28 -8.23
N ALA A 31 13.99 10.58 -7.42
CA ALA A 31 14.94 11.67 -7.67
C ALA A 31 15.77 11.44 -8.95
N GLU A 32 16.35 10.25 -9.12
CA GLU A 32 17.09 9.87 -10.34
C GLU A 32 16.21 9.88 -11.59
N ALA A 33 14.94 9.48 -11.47
CA ALA A 33 13.97 9.52 -12.56
C ALA A 33 13.40 10.93 -12.81
N ARG A 34 13.83 11.96 -12.04
CA ARG A 34 13.29 13.32 -12.04
C ARG A 34 11.77 13.37 -11.85
N MET A 35 11.26 12.45 -11.03
CA MET A 35 9.84 12.32 -10.70
C MET A 35 9.59 12.87 -9.29
N LYS A 36 8.54 13.69 -9.16
CA LYS A 36 8.04 14.15 -7.86
C LYS A 36 6.86 13.28 -7.44
N LEU A 37 6.85 12.88 -6.17
CA LEU A 37 5.70 12.20 -5.59
C LEU A 37 4.58 13.22 -5.37
N ILE A 38 3.35 12.87 -5.78
CA ILE A 38 2.15 13.68 -5.51
C ILE A 38 1.89 13.74 -4.00
N THR A 39 2.13 12.63 -3.31
CA THR A 39 1.95 12.51 -1.86
C THR A 39 3.11 11.72 -1.27
N ARG A 40 3.62 12.18 -0.14
CA ARG A 40 4.64 11.42 0.60
C ARG A 40 4.00 10.18 1.21
N PRO A 41 4.67 9.03 1.12
CA PRO A 41 4.14 7.82 1.73
C PRO A 41 4.19 7.99 3.23
N LYS A 42 3.13 7.59 3.92
CA LYS A 42 3.08 7.61 5.38
C LYS A 42 2.24 6.43 5.84
N LYS A 43 2.62 5.86 6.99
CA LYS A 43 1.78 4.88 7.66
C LYS A 43 0.41 5.52 7.95
N PRO A 44 -0.71 4.85 7.61
CA PRO A 44 -2.02 5.33 8.02
C PRO A 44 -2.05 5.40 9.55
N LYS A 45 -2.61 6.50 10.06
CA LYS A 45 -2.88 6.64 11.48
C LYS A 45 -4.24 6.02 11.78
N TRP A 46 -4.37 5.41 12.96
CA TRP A 46 -5.65 4.93 13.42
C TRP A 46 -6.59 6.14 13.62
N ASP A 47 -7.77 6.07 13.03
CA ASP A 47 -8.81 7.09 13.16
C ASP A 47 -9.95 6.52 14.02
N PRO A 48 -10.40 7.22 15.07
CA PRO A 48 -11.47 6.75 15.94
C PRO A 48 -12.79 6.45 15.21
N PHE A 49 -13.01 7.05 14.04
CA PHE A 49 -14.20 6.84 13.21
C PHE A 49 -14.01 5.79 12.11
N SER A 50 -12.88 5.07 12.09
CA SER A 50 -12.58 3.97 11.16
C SER A 50 -13.73 2.97 10.99
N ASN A 51 -14.37 2.57 12.09
CA ASN A 51 -15.53 1.66 12.08
C ASN A 51 -16.75 2.20 11.33
N ILE A 52 -16.93 3.53 11.26
CA ILE A 52 -18.03 4.15 10.51
C ILE A 52 -17.77 4.01 9.01
N TYR A 53 -16.55 4.29 8.56
CA TYR A 53 -16.18 4.16 7.14
C TYR A 53 -16.25 2.71 6.67
N ILE A 54 -15.86 1.75 7.52
CA ILE A 54 -15.93 0.31 7.19
C ILE A 54 -17.38 -0.15 7.02
N LYS A 55 -18.31 0.32 7.86
CA LYS A 55 -19.75 0.01 7.70
C LYS A 55 -20.39 0.67 6.47
N ALA A 56 -19.78 1.74 5.96
CA ALA A 56 -20.23 2.45 4.76
C ALA A 56 -19.67 1.86 3.46
N VAL A 57 -18.97 0.72 3.52
CA VAL A 57 -18.35 0.10 2.35
C VAL A 57 -19.42 -0.39 1.38
N ARG A 58 -19.30 0.11 0.15
CA ARG A 58 -20.30 -0.05 -0.91
C ARG A 58 -20.29 -1.44 -1.58
N TYR A 59 -19.17 -2.15 -1.50
CA TYR A 59 -18.93 -3.40 -2.21
C TYR A 59 -18.77 -4.55 -1.21
N LYS A 60 -19.65 -5.55 -1.28
CA LYS A 60 -19.64 -6.71 -0.36
C LYS A 60 -18.37 -7.55 -0.50
N GLU A 61 -17.76 -7.55 -1.68
CA GLU A 61 -16.52 -8.27 -1.99
C GLU A 61 -15.35 -7.80 -1.13
N TRP A 62 -15.45 -6.62 -0.52
CA TRP A 62 -14.42 -6.08 0.36
C TRP A 62 -14.56 -6.57 1.81
N GLU A 63 -15.68 -7.20 2.19
CA GLU A 63 -15.92 -7.72 3.55
C GLU A 63 -14.75 -8.55 4.11
N PRO A 64 -14.12 -9.49 3.35
CA PRO A 64 -13.01 -10.30 3.85
C PRO A 64 -11.74 -9.50 4.20
N PHE A 65 -11.59 -8.29 3.67
CA PHE A 65 -10.41 -7.45 3.91
C PHE A 65 -10.64 -6.40 5.00
N LEU A 66 -11.87 -6.32 5.52
CA LEU A 66 -12.31 -5.27 6.45
C LEU A 66 -12.73 -5.84 7.81
N SER A 67 -13.23 -7.08 7.82
CA SER A 67 -13.47 -7.84 9.04
C SER A 67 -12.16 -8.08 9.76
N PHE A 68 -12.09 -7.68 11.04
CA PHE A 68 -10.90 -7.88 11.87
C PHE A 68 -10.48 -9.36 11.96
N VAL A 69 -11.46 -10.26 11.93
CA VAL A 69 -11.24 -11.72 11.96
C VAL A 69 -10.63 -12.19 10.64
N ASP A 70 -11.18 -11.78 9.51
CA ASP A 70 -10.71 -12.23 8.19
C ASP A 70 -9.37 -11.56 7.80
N VAL A 71 -9.11 -10.34 8.26
CA VAL A 71 -7.80 -9.69 8.13
C VAL A 71 -6.72 -10.52 8.80
N SER A 72 -6.97 -11.11 9.98
CA SER A 72 -5.97 -11.98 10.60
C SER A 72 -5.67 -13.22 9.77
N TYR A 73 -6.67 -13.81 9.11
CA TYR A 73 -6.47 -14.95 8.21
C TYR A 73 -5.52 -14.63 7.04
N TRP A 74 -5.62 -13.43 6.43
CA TRP A 74 -4.76 -13.02 5.31
C TRP A 74 -3.39 -12.45 5.72
N ASN A 75 -3.19 -12.08 6.98
CA ASN A 75 -1.96 -11.44 7.46
C ASN A 75 -1.13 -12.32 8.40
N VAL A 76 -1.56 -13.56 8.65
CA VAL A 76 -0.75 -14.58 9.29
C VAL A 76 0.13 -15.23 8.23
N GLU A 77 1.42 -15.36 8.51
CA GLU A 77 2.31 -16.17 7.68
C GLU A 77 1.79 -17.61 7.71
N LEU A 78 1.49 -18.19 6.54
CA LEU A 78 1.14 -19.60 6.47
C LEU A 78 2.38 -20.39 6.89
N GLU A 79 2.35 -20.98 8.07
CA GLU A 79 3.32 -22.00 8.48
C GLU A 79 3.14 -23.23 7.57
N GLU A 80 4.26 -23.80 7.10
CA GLU A 80 4.28 -25.01 6.26
C GLU A 80 3.71 -26.24 6.97
#